data_AF-A0A946TM74-F1
#
_entry.id   AF-A0A946TM74-F1
#
_cell.length_a   1.000
_cell.length_b   1.000
_cell.length_c   1.000
_cell.angle_alpha   90.00
_cell.angle_beta   90.00
_cell.angle_gamma   90.00
#
_symmetry.space_group_name_H-M   'P 1'
#
loop_
_entity.id
_entity.type
_entity.pdbx_description
1 polymer ?
#
loop_
_entity_poly.entity_id
_entity_poly.type
_entity_poly.pdbx_seq_one_letter_code
_entity_poly.pdbx_strand_id
1 'polypeptide(L)'
;MLWFWSFIGGLVGTVFMDFAVSLLRRAGISSGLEGLLGRWVIGFGFGRFVIDGHQERLTPPTDIEIFVGKWFHFVIGGGVVALGYPLWFAVSGQALPVSPLFGGIIYGIATLPLAWFVQYPPFGFGICGRKAPASAQPIFATVPMHLAYGLGLGLVLQFAPL
;
A
#
# COMPACT_ATOMS: atom_id res chain seq x y z
N MET A 1 -7.15 5.67 22.09
CA MET A 1 -5.83 6.18 21.69
C MET A 1 -5.21 5.37 20.57
N LEU A 2 -5.24 4.02 20.64
CA LEU A 2 -4.69 3.15 19.59
C LEU A 2 -5.11 3.53 18.15
N TRP A 3 -6.40 3.76 17.90
CA TRP A 3 -6.90 4.17 16.57
C TRP A 3 -6.19 5.39 15.98
N PHE A 4 -5.98 6.42 16.79
CA PHE A 4 -5.28 7.63 16.37
C PHE A 4 -3.81 7.34 16.05
N TRP A 5 -3.11 6.59 16.91
CA TRP A 5 -1.72 6.21 16.68
C TRP A 5 -1.56 5.27 15.49
N SER A 6 -2.50 4.37 15.24
CA SER A 6 -2.53 3.56 14.03
C SER A 6 -2.71 4.43 12.78
N PHE A 7 -3.60 5.42 12.81
CA PHE A 7 -3.75 6.36 11.70
C PHE A 7 -2.43 7.09 11.37
N ILE A 8 -1.79 7.68 12.39
CA ILE A 8 -0.48 8.34 12.22
C ILE A 8 0.59 7.34 11.75
N GLY A 9 0.60 6.13 12.32
CA GLY A 9 1.50 5.06 11.93
C GLY A 9 1.32 4.61 10.48
N GLY A 10 0.09 4.60 9.97
CA GLY A 10 -0.20 4.35 8.57
C GLY A 10 0.36 5.43 7.65
N LEU A 11 0.23 6.71 8.03
CA LEU A 11 0.83 7.81 7.26
C LEU A 11 2.36 7.68 7.19
N VAL A 12 3.01 7.39 8.33
CA VAL A 12 4.47 7.15 8.37
C VAL A 12 4.85 5.89 7.59
N GLY A 13 4.07 4.83 7.71
CA GLY A 13 4.22 3.60 6.92
C GLY A 13 4.14 3.87 5.42
N THR A 14 3.21 4.70 4.96
CA THR A 14 3.09 5.11 3.55
C THR A 14 4.35 5.83 3.07
N VAL A 15 4.93 6.73 3.88
CA VAL A 15 6.22 7.37 3.54
C VAL A 15 7.33 6.34 3.41
N PHE A 16 7.41 5.38 4.33
CA PHE A 16 8.42 4.31 4.30
C PHE A 16 8.24 3.42 3.06
N MET A 17 7.00 3.13 2.69
CA MET A 17 6.65 2.38 1.48
C MET A 17 7.10 3.12 0.21
N ASP A 18 6.83 4.43 0.12
CA ASP A 18 7.24 5.29 -0.99
C ASP A 18 8.79 5.39 -1.09
N PHE A 19 9.47 5.41 0.05
CA PHE A 19 10.93 5.35 0.08
C PHE A 19 11.45 3.98 -0.41
N ALA A 20 10.85 2.89 0.07
CA ALA A 20 11.22 1.54 -0.31
C ALA A 20 11.04 1.29 -1.81
N VAL A 21 9.92 1.73 -2.40
CA VAL A 21 9.71 1.59 -3.85
C VAL A 21 10.70 2.44 -4.65
N SER A 22 11.09 3.61 -4.14
CA SER A 22 12.13 4.43 -4.79
C SER A 22 13.47 3.70 -4.84
N LEU A 23 13.86 3.04 -3.75
CA LEU A 23 15.09 2.26 -3.68
C LEU A 23 15.05 1.03 -4.58
N LEU A 24 13.94 0.28 -4.57
CA LEU A 24 13.73 -0.87 -5.45
C LEU A 24 13.84 -0.48 -6.93
N ARG A 25 13.22 0.64 -7.31
CA ARG A 25 13.28 1.14 -8.69
C ARG A 25 14.71 1.50 -9.11
N ARG A 26 15.50 2.10 -8.22
CA ARG A 26 16.93 2.38 -8.48
C ARG A 26 17.74 1.09 -8.67
N ALA A 27 17.31 0.00 -8.04
CA ALA A 27 17.87 -1.34 -8.21
C ALA A 27 17.27 -2.12 -9.42
N GLY A 28 16.45 -1.49 -10.25
CA GLY A 28 15.83 -2.13 -11.43
C GLY A 28 14.63 -3.04 -11.10
N ILE A 29 14.12 -3.00 -9.87
CA ILE A 29 12.96 -3.77 -9.43
C ILE A 29 11.72 -2.88 -9.48
N SER A 30 10.72 -3.27 -10.28
CA SER A 30 9.49 -2.52 -10.47
C SER A 30 8.28 -3.36 -10.09
N SER A 31 7.27 -2.75 -9.46
CA SER A 31 5.97 -3.39 -9.22
C SER A 31 5.03 -3.31 -10.43
N GLY A 32 5.41 -2.54 -11.46
CA GLY A 32 4.60 -2.24 -12.63
C GLY A 32 3.49 -1.22 -12.41
N LEU A 33 3.34 -0.70 -11.18
CA LEU A 33 2.25 0.19 -10.76
C LEU A 33 2.50 1.68 -11.02
N GLU A 34 3.67 2.03 -11.54
CA GLU A 34 4.14 3.41 -11.63
C GLU A 34 3.18 4.27 -12.47
N GLY A 35 2.61 5.31 -11.85
CA GLY A 35 1.71 6.25 -12.53
C GLY A 35 0.28 5.76 -12.76
N LEU A 36 -0.07 4.52 -12.38
CA LEU A 36 -1.40 3.95 -12.61
C LEU A 36 -2.42 4.31 -11.52
N LEU A 37 -1.97 4.48 -10.27
CA LEU A 37 -2.88 4.68 -9.14
C LEU A 37 -3.76 5.94 -9.31
N GLY A 38 -3.17 7.05 -9.77
CA GLY A 38 -3.89 8.28 -10.02
C GLY A 38 -4.96 8.15 -11.10
N ARG A 39 -4.60 7.50 -12.21
CA ARG A 39 -5.51 7.25 -13.34
C ARG A 39 -6.72 6.41 -12.92
N TRP A 40 -6.46 5.35 -12.15
CA TRP A 40 -7.51 4.49 -11.61
C TRP A 40 -8.47 5.27 -10.70
N VAL A 41 -7.95 6.08 -9.78
CA VAL A 41 -8.75 6.86 -8.83
C VAL A 41 -9.56 7.95 -9.55
N ILE A 42 -8.96 8.65 -10.52
CA ILE A 42 -9.69 9.61 -11.37
C ILE A 42 -10.82 8.89 -12.13
N GLY A 43 -10.56 7.67 -12.61
CA GLY A 43 -11.55 6.81 -13.27
C GLY A 43 -12.83 6.60 -12.46
N PHE A 44 -12.76 6.56 -11.12
CA PHE A 44 -13.94 6.39 -10.26
C PHE A 44 -14.97 7.51 -10.46
N GLY A 45 -14.53 8.74 -10.68
CA GLY A 45 -15.41 9.87 -10.98
C GLY A 45 -16.21 9.71 -12.28
N PHE A 46 -15.76 8.80 -13.15
CA PHE A 46 -16.39 8.46 -14.43
C PHE A 46 -17.01 7.05 -14.43
N GLY A 47 -17.14 6.39 -13.26
CA GLY A 47 -17.64 5.02 -13.14
C GLY A 47 -16.69 3.96 -13.72
N ARG A 48 -15.42 4.29 -13.95
CA ARG A 48 -14.39 3.37 -14.46
C ARG A 48 -13.57 2.85 -13.29
N PHE A 49 -13.92 1.65 -12.83
CA PHE A 49 -13.23 0.97 -11.72
C PHE A 49 -12.14 -0.01 -12.19
N VAL A 50 -12.00 -0.19 -13.50
CA VAL A 50 -11.00 -1.04 -14.13
C VAL A 50 -10.32 -0.22 -15.23
N ILE A 51 -9.00 -0.27 -15.27
CA ILE A 51 -8.16 0.38 -16.27
C ILE A 51 -7.33 -0.66 -17.03
N ASP A 52 -6.93 -0.33 -18.25
CA ASP A 52 -5.93 -1.11 -18.98
C ASP A 52 -4.53 -0.61 -18.62
N GLY A 53 -3.97 -1.17 -17.55
CA GLY A 53 -2.65 -0.80 -17.05
C GLY A 53 -1.51 -1.11 -18.04
N HIS A 54 -1.73 -1.93 -19.09
CA HIS A 54 -0.74 -2.13 -20.15
C HIS A 54 -0.69 -0.96 -21.12
N GLN A 55 -1.84 -0.37 -21.45
CA GLN A 55 -1.93 0.80 -22.32
C GLN A 55 -1.58 2.08 -21.57
N GLU A 56 -2.12 2.26 -20.38
CA GLU A 56 -1.96 3.52 -19.64
C GLU A 56 -0.49 3.83 -19.30
N ARG A 57 0.31 2.80 -19.02
CA ARG A 57 1.76 2.93 -18.75
C ARG A 57 2.59 3.35 -19.96
N LEU A 58 2.04 3.33 -21.18
CA LEU A 58 2.74 3.79 -22.38
C LEU A 58 2.84 5.32 -22.43
N THR A 59 2.04 6.00 -21.61
CA THR A 59 2.02 7.46 -21.53
C THR A 59 2.44 7.93 -20.14
N PRO A 60 3.32 8.93 -20.02
CA PRO A 60 3.71 9.49 -18.73
C PRO A 60 2.48 9.99 -17.95
N PRO A 61 2.42 9.80 -16.62
CA PRO A 61 1.34 10.35 -15.82
C PRO A 61 1.43 11.87 -15.76
N THR A 62 0.26 12.52 -15.73
CA THR A 62 0.14 13.97 -15.52
C THR A 62 0.38 14.35 -14.06
N ASP A 63 0.66 15.62 -13.79
CA ASP A 63 0.84 16.12 -12.42
C ASP A 63 -0.40 15.90 -11.54
N ILE A 64 -1.60 16.00 -12.13
CA ILE A 64 -2.87 15.75 -11.44
C ILE A 64 -3.00 14.27 -11.08
N GLU A 65 -2.68 13.36 -12.00
CA GLU A 65 -2.69 11.92 -11.72
C GLU A 65 -1.69 11.56 -10.61
N ILE A 66 -0.48 12.12 -10.65
CA ILE A 66 0.52 11.91 -9.60
C ILE A 66 0.00 12.43 -8.25
N PHE A 67 -0.56 13.64 -8.23
CA PHE A 67 -1.09 14.26 -7.02
C PHE A 67 -2.23 13.44 -6.42
N VAL A 68 -3.24 13.08 -7.22
CA VAL A 68 -4.38 12.27 -6.80
C VAL A 68 -3.92 10.91 -6.30
N GLY A 69 -3.01 10.25 -7.02
CA GLY A 69 -2.45 8.96 -6.62
C GLY A 69 -1.75 9.02 -5.26
N LYS A 70 -0.92 10.03 -5.03
CA LYS A 70 -0.25 10.24 -3.73
C LYS A 70 -1.26 10.46 -2.61
N TRP A 71 -2.20 11.39 -2.80
CA TRP A 71 -3.23 11.66 -1.79
C TRP A 71 -4.05 10.42 -1.46
N PHE A 72 -4.50 9.69 -2.48
CA PHE A 72 -5.22 8.44 -2.28
C PHE A 72 -4.39 7.41 -1.52
N HIS A 73 -3.08 7.30 -1.83
CA HIS A 73 -2.18 6.39 -1.13
C HIS A 73 -2.09 6.71 0.37
N PHE A 74 -1.96 8.00 0.74
CA PHE A 74 -1.96 8.42 2.15
C PHE A 74 -3.31 8.22 2.84
N VAL A 75 -4.42 8.51 2.16
CA VAL A 75 -5.77 8.33 2.72
C VAL A 75 -6.05 6.86 2.98
N ILE A 76 -5.72 5.97 2.04
CA ILE A 76 -5.92 4.52 2.21
C ILE A 76 -4.92 3.93 3.19
N GLY A 77 -3.65 4.32 3.13
CA GLY A 77 -2.60 3.86 4.04
C GLY A 77 -2.90 4.25 5.49
N GLY A 78 -3.01 5.55 5.77
CA GLY A 78 -3.36 6.06 7.11
C GLY A 78 -4.75 5.63 7.58
N GLY A 79 -5.75 5.73 6.70
CA GLY A 79 -7.13 5.43 7.02
C GLY A 79 -7.44 3.93 6.95
N VAL A 80 -7.86 3.46 5.79
CA VAL A 80 -8.46 2.12 5.65
C VAL A 80 -7.51 1.00 6.09
N VAL A 81 -6.25 1.04 5.65
CA VAL A 81 -5.28 -0.04 5.90
C VAL A 81 -4.81 0.01 7.34
N ALA A 82 -4.27 1.11 7.84
CA ALA A 82 -3.75 1.12 9.21
C ALA A 82 -4.82 0.95 10.28
N LEU A 83 -6.04 1.46 10.08
CA LEU A 83 -7.13 1.27 11.03
C LEU A 83 -7.66 -0.18 11.05
N GLY A 84 -7.30 -1.00 10.08
CA GLY A 84 -7.52 -2.44 10.14
C GLY A 84 -6.73 -3.13 11.27
N TYR A 85 -5.59 -2.56 11.71
CA TYR A 85 -4.79 -3.09 12.82
C TYR A 85 -5.57 -3.08 14.14
N PRO A 86 -6.01 -1.93 14.69
CA PRO A 86 -6.81 -1.91 15.92
C PRO A 86 -8.16 -2.62 15.75
N LEU A 87 -8.76 -2.57 14.56
CA LEU A 87 -10.00 -3.28 14.27
C LEU A 87 -9.85 -4.79 14.45
N TRP A 88 -8.76 -5.38 13.96
CA TRP A 88 -8.50 -6.82 14.13
C TRP A 88 -8.51 -7.23 15.60
N PHE A 89 -7.81 -6.51 16.48
CA PHE A 89 -7.78 -6.82 17.91
C PHE A 89 -9.12 -6.56 18.60
N ALA A 90 -9.83 -5.48 18.21
CA ALA A 90 -11.15 -5.18 18.74
C ALA A 90 -12.18 -6.29 18.41
N VAL A 91 -12.11 -6.86 17.21
CA VAL A 91 -13.05 -7.91 16.76
C VAL A 91 -12.64 -9.29 17.25
N SER A 92 -11.35 -9.62 17.22
CA SER A 92 -10.86 -10.95 17.63
C SER A 92 -10.78 -11.14 19.14
N GLY A 93 -10.78 -10.05 19.92
CA GLY A 93 -10.55 -10.07 21.36
C GLY A 93 -9.13 -10.48 21.77
N GLN A 94 -8.22 -10.63 20.80
CA GLN A 94 -6.82 -10.92 21.10
C GLN A 94 -6.13 -9.73 21.77
N ALA A 95 -5.20 -10.03 22.68
CA ALA A 95 -4.36 -9.00 23.26
C ALA A 95 -3.44 -8.37 22.20
N LEU A 96 -3.12 -7.08 22.39
CA LEU A 96 -2.13 -6.41 21.56
C LEU A 96 -0.76 -7.08 21.70
N PRO A 97 0.06 -7.10 20.63
CA PRO A 97 1.41 -7.64 20.70
C PRO A 97 2.26 -6.89 21.74
N VAL A 98 3.05 -7.63 22.51
CA VAL A 98 3.99 -7.05 23.50
C VAL A 98 5.02 -6.14 22.83
N SER A 99 5.43 -6.46 21.59
CA SER A 99 6.29 -5.62 20.76
C SER A 99 5.45 -4.97 19.65
N PRO A 100 5.13 -3.67 19.75
CA PRO A 100 4.42 -2.94 18.70
C PRO A 100 5.18 -2.94 17.37
N LEU A 101 6.52 -2.92 17.41
CA LEU A 101 7.36 -2.96 16.22
C LEU A 101 7.19 -4.28 15.46
N PHE A 102 7.29 -5.41 16.17
CA PHE A 102 7.09 -6.73 15.57
C PHE A 102 5.64 -6.90 15.10
N GLY A 103 4.66 -6.47 15.90
CA GLY A 103 3.24 -6.45 15.52
C GLY A 103 2.98 -5.68 14.23
N GLY A 104 3.58 -4.49 14.09
CA GLY A 104 3.49 -3.67 12.88
C GLY A 104 4.06 -4.36 11.64
N ILE A 105 5.23 -5.00 11.75
CA ILE A 105 5.86 -5.73 10.63
C ILE A 105 4.98 -6.92 10.18
N ILE A 106 4.49 -7.72 11.14
CA ILE A 106 3.57 -8.84 10.83
C ILE A 106 2.30 -8.31 10.16
N TYR A 107 1.76 -7.19 10.65
CA TYR A 107 0.62 -6.54 10.02
C TYR A 107 0.92 -6.06 8.60
N GLY A 108 2.08 -5.47 8.36
CA GLY A 108 2.55 -5.11 7.03
C GLY A 108 2.52 -6.30 6.08
N ILE A 109 3.09 -7.44 6.47
CA ILE A 109 3.02 -8.68 5.67
C ILE A 109 1.56 -9.10 5.44
N ALA A 110 0.71 -9.03 6.47
CA ALA A 110 -0.70 -9.37 6.38
C ALA A 110 -1.50 -8.46 5.42
N THR A 111 -0.97 -7.30 5.03
CA THR A 111 -1.59 -6.40 4.05
C THR A 111 -1.21 -6.73 2.60
N LEU A 112 -0.25 -7.62 2.32
CA LEU A 112 0.11 -8.06 0.97
C LEU A 112 -1.07 -8.53 0.10
N PRO A 113 -2.06 -9.26 0.65
CA PRO A 113 -3.22 -9.67 -0.13
C PRO A 113 -3.99 -8.50 -0.76
N LEU A 114 -3.95 -7.29 -0.16
CA LEU A 114 -4.58 -6.11 -0.75
C LEU A 114 -3.96 -5.78 -2.11
N ALA A 115 -2.63 -5.74 -2.21
CA ALA A 115 -1.95 -5.54 -3.48
C ALA A 115 -2.28 -6.68 -4.46
N TRP A 116 -2.17 -7.92 -4.00
CA TRP A 116 -2.22 -9.11 -4.86
C TRP A 116 -3.60 -9.45 -5.41
N PHE A 117 -4.65 -9.23 -4.62
CA PHE A 117 -6.02 -9.65 -4.93
C PHE A 117 -6.98 -8.49 -5.12
N VAL A 118 -6.67 -7.30 -4.61
CA VAL A 118 -7.56 -6.12 -4.73
C VAL A 118 -7.02 -5.11 -5.73
N GLN A 119 -5.73 -4.76 -5.65
CA GLN A 119 -5.16 -3.69 -6.47
C GLN A 119 -4.75 -4.14 -7.88
N TYR A 120 -4.05 -5.28 -8.02
CA TYR A 120 -3.57 -5.73 -9.33
C TYR A 120 -4.69 -6.11 -10.33
N PRO A 121 -5.78 -6.79 -9.93
CA PRO A 121 -6.83 -7.16 -10.87
C PRO A 121 -7.47 -6.00 -11.65
N PRO A 122 -7.90 -4.88 -11.03
CA PRO A 122 -8.50 -3.76 -11.76
C PRO A 122 -7.50 -3.01 -12.66
N PHE A 123 -6.19 -3.28 -12.58
CA PHE A 123 -5.20 -2.72 -13.51
C PHE A 123 -4.97 -3.62 -14.74
N GLY A 124 -5.69 -4.75 -14.83
CA GLY A 124 -5.48 -5.76 -15.86
C GLY A 124 -4.33 -6.73 -15.56
N PHE A 125 -3.62 -6.57 -14.45
CA PHE A 125 -2.45 -7.41 -14.10
C PHE A 125 -2.84 -8.76 -13.49
N GLY A 126 -4.12 -8.96 -13.18
CA GLY A 126 -4.63 -10.21 -12.63
C GLY A 126 -4.16 -10.50 -11.21
N ILE A 127 -4.56 -11.67 -10.68
CA ILE A 127 -4.20 -12.09 -9.33
C ILE A 127 -2.69 -12.26 -9.21
N CYS A 128 -2.11 -11.73 -8.12
CA CYS A 128 -0.67 -11.73 -7.85
C CYS A 128 0.17 -11.07 -8.95
N GLY A 129 -0.44 -10.24 -9.80
CA GLY A 129 0.24 -9.61 -10.92
C GLY A 129 0.67 -10.59 -12.01
N ARG A 130 0.02 -11.77 -12.16
CA ARG A 130 0.44 -12.79 -13.15
C ARG A 130 0.46 -12.29 -14.60
N LYS A 131 -0.33 -11.26 -14.91
CA LYS A 131 -0.42 -10.62 -16.22
C LYS A 131 0.30 -9.27 -16.23
N ALA A 132 1.07 -8.93 -15.20
CA ALA A 132 1.85 -7.70 -15.20
C ALA A 132 2.87 -7.71 -16.36
N PRO A 133 3.32 -6.53 -16.82
CA PRO A 133 4.33 -6.41 -17.87
C PRO A 133 5.59 -7.22 -17.55
N ALA A 134 6.25 -7.80 -18.57
CA ALA A 134 7.41 -8.66 -18.38
C ALA A 134 8.60 -7.99 -17.66
N SER A 135 8.67 -6.66 -17.68
CA SER A 135 9.67 -5.87 -16.97
C SER A 135 9.36 -5.70 -15.47
N ALA A 136 8.19 -6.11 -14.99
CA ALA A 136 7.74 -5.96 -13.62
C ALA A 136 7.94 -7.25 -12.82
N GLN A 137 8.18 -7.09 -11.53
CA GLN A 137 8.36 -8.15 -10.54
C GLN A 137 7.36 -7.95 -9.41
N PRO A 138 6.04 -8.08 -9.66
CA PRO A 138 4.98 -7.60 -8.77
C PRO A 138 5.07 -8.21 -7.36
N ILE A 139 5.27 -9.52 -7.25
CA ILE A 139 5.39 -10.19 -5.95
C ILE A 139 6.65 -9.76 -5.20
N PHE A 140 7.80 -9.77 -5.88
CA PHE A 140 9.07 -9.44 -5.25
C PHE A 140 9.14 -7.97 -4.82
N ALA A 141 8.60 -7.06 -5.64
CA ALA A 141 8.57 -5.63 -5.30
C ALA A 141 7.60 -5.33 -4.15
N THR A 142 6.46 -6.03 -4.05
CA THR A 142 5.44 -5.73 -3.03
C THR A 142 5.85 -6.14 -1.62
N VAL A 143 6.63 -7.20 -1.46
CA VAL A 143 7.06 -7.66 -0.12
C VAL A 143 7.89 -6.62 0.64
N PRO A 144 9.01 -6.07 0.12
CA PRO A 144 9.78 -5.05 0.82
C PRO A 144 8.99 -3.77 1.06
N MET A 145 8.11 -3.38 0.14
CA MET A 145 7.23 -2.23 0.30
C MET A 145 6.30 -2.38 1.52
N HIS A 146 5.65 -3.54 1.67
CA HIS A 146 4.72 -3.78 2.77
C HIS A 146 5.43 -4.06 4.11
N LEU A 147 6.64 -4.60 4.07
CA LEU A 147 7.52 -4.66 5.24
C LEU A 147 7.89 -3.25 5.73
N ALA A 148 8.27 -2.36 4.82
CA ALA A 148 8.58 -0.97 5.15
C ALA A 148 7.36 -0.23 5.71
N TYR A 149 6.18 -0.46 5.14
CA TYR A 149 4.92 0.04 5.67
C TYR A 149 4.67 -0.42 7.12
N GLY A 150 4.76 -1.74 7.36
CA GLY A 150 4.59 -2.31 8.69
C GLY A 150 5.63 -1.82 9.71
N LEU A 151 6.86 -1.59 9.27
CA LEU A 151 7.92 -0.98 10.08
C LEU A 151 7.52 0.44 10.53
N GLY A 152 7.06 1.29 9.62
CA GLY A 152 6.62 2.65 9.94
C GLY A 152 5.43 2.66 10.91
N LEU A 153 4.45 1.79 10.68
CA LEU A 153 3.32 1.61 11.60
C LEU A 153 3.79 1.19 12.99
N GLY A 154 4.61 0.14 13.08
CA GLY A 154 5.12 -0.39 14.33
C GLY A 154 5.96 0.63 15.11
N LEU A 155 6.78 1.42 14.42
CA LEU A 155 7.59 2.48 15.04
C LEU A 155 6.72 3.52 15.75
N VAL A 156 5.63 3.96 15.12
CA VAL A 156 4.70 4.94 15.71
C VAL A 156 3.91 4.32 16.86
N LEU A 157 3.49 3.05 16.73
CA LEU A 157 2.72 2.37 17.77
C LEU A 157 3.51 2.14 19.07
N GLN A 158 4.83 2.22 19.05
CA GLN A 158 5.63 2.19 20.30
C GLN A 158 5.30 3.35 21.25
N PHE A 159 4.77 4.46 20.71
CA PHE A 159 4.40 5.64 21.49
C PHE A 159 2.90 5.65 21.83
N ALA A 160 2.14 4.63 21.41
CA ALA A 160 0.74 4.53 21.76
C ALA A 160 0.60 4.21 23.26
N PRO A 161 -0.09 5.06 24.05
CA PRO A 161 -0.40 4.72 25.42
C PRO A 161 -1.37 3.53 25.42
N LEU A 162 -1.01 2.49 26.17
CA LEU A 162 -1.84 1.33 26.45
C LEU A 162 -3.06 1.72 27.29
#